data_AF-A0AAE1KXA8-F1
#
_entry.id   AF-A0AAE1KXA8-F1
#
_cell.length_a   1.000
_cell.length_b   1.000
_cell.length_c   1.000
_cell.angle_alpha   90.00
_cell.angle_beta   90.00
_cell.angle_gamma   90.00
#
_symmetry.space_group_name_H-M   'P 1'
#
loop_
_entity.id
_entity.type
_entity.pdbx_description
1 polymer ?
#
loop_
_entity_poly.entity_id
_entity_poly.type
_entity_poly.pdbx_seq_one_letter_code
_entity_poly.pdbx_strand_id
1 'polypeptide(L)'
;MEACGTDDAMSLMKQLPFSCANVTIYSQLYFSPFNFMDPVLNFKSDGKKEFDKALNVSYAIHMYNKITRWTVVQVGWNSIYEIAAKNFCPLTYSRASMHSDFF
;
A
#
# COMPACT_ATOMS: atom_id res chain seq x y z
N MET A 1 4.01 35.27 -0.44
CA MET A 1 5.34 34.71 -0.75
C MET A 1 5.19 33.21 -0.79
N GLU A 2 5.22 32.65 -2.00
CA GLU A 2 5.05 31.22 -2.26
C GLU A 2 6.39 30.52 -2.00
N ALA A 3 6.44 29.73 -0.92
CA ALA A 3 7.58 28.90 -0.59
C ALA A 3 7.46 27.55 -1.32
N CYS A 4 7.87 27.53 -2.60
CA CYS A 4 8.18 26.29 -3.31
C CYS A 4 9.69 26.20 -3.48
N GLY A 5 10.39 25.99 -2.37
CA GLY A 5 11.85 25.76 -2.30
C GLY A 5 12.15 24.40 -1.70
N THR A 6 13.15 23.71 -2.27
CA THR A 6 13.43 22.27 -2.11
C THR A 6 13.69 21.77 -0.69
N ASP A 7 14.08 22.64 0.25
CA ASP A 7 14.36 22.25 1.64
C ASP A 7 13.08 22.16 2.50
N ASP A 8 11.97 22.75 2.03
CA ASP A 8 10.67 22.70 2.71
C ASP A 8 9.90 21.41 2.42
N ALA A 9 10.21 20.67 1.35
CA ALA A 9 9.41 19.52 0.94
C ALA A 9 9.34 18.42 2.01
N MET A 10 10.45 18.12 2.70
CA MET A 10 10.48 17.16 3.80
C MET A 10 9.79 17.66 5.07
N SER A 11 9.80 18.98 5.31
CA SER A 11 9.11 19.60 6.46
C SER A 11 7.60 19.65 6.21
N LEU A 12 7.20 20.06 5.00
CA LEU A 12 5.85 20.00 4.47
C LEU A 12 5.33 18.56 4.46
N MET A 13 6.19 17.56 4.20
CA MET A 13 5.83 16.14 4.28
C MET A 13 5.34 15.67 5.65
N LYS A 14 5.72 16.37 6.72
CA LYS A 14 5.26 16.11 8.09
C LYS A 14 3.90 16.77 8.40
N GLN A 15 3.41 17.69 7.57
CA GLN A 15 2.20 18.48 7.79
C GLN A 15 1.04 18.13 6.83
N LEU A 16 0.99 16.89 6.32
CA LEU A 16 0.09 16.51 5.23
C LEU A 16 -1.27 15.97 5.72
N PRO A 17 -2.37 16.25 4.99
CA PRO A 17 -2.42 16.92 3.68
C PRO A 17 -2.32 18.45 3.79
N PHE A 18 -1.53 19.08 2.92
CA PHE A 18 -1.40 20.54 2.82
C PHE A 18 -1.87 21.02 1.45
N SER A 19 -2.63 22.11 1.43
CA SER A 19 -3.16 22.70 0.20
C SER A 19 -2.36 23.95 -0.18
N CYS A 20 -1.87 24.00 -1.42
CA CYS A 20 -1.22 25.15 -2.03
C CYS A 20 -2.04 25.60 -3.25
N ALA A 21 -2.67 26.78 -3.16
CA ALA A 21 -3.64 27.26 -4.14
C ALA A 21 -4.72 26.20 -4.44
N ASN A 22 -4.78 25.69 -5.68
CA ASN A 22 -5.75 24.68 -6.14
C ASN A 22 -5.19 23.25 -6.14
N VAL A 23 -4.03 23.02 -5.54
CA VAL A 23 -3.37 21.71 -5.51
C VAL A 23 -3.25 21.24 -4.06
N THR A 24 -3.69 20.01 -3.79
CA THR A 24 -3.47 19.34 -2.50
C THR A 24 -2.27 18.41 -2.62
N ILE A 25 -1.28 18.63 -1.78
CA ILE A 25 -0.10 17.79 -1.66
C ILE A 25 -0.40 16.75 -0.57
N TYR A 26 -0.18 15.48 -0.88
CA TYR A 26 -0.37 14.35 0.03
C TYR A 26 0.96 13.71 0.39
N SER A 27 1.06 13.16 1.60
CA SER A 27 2.32 12.54 2.04
C SER A 27 2.52 11.22 1.34
N GLN A 28 3.76 10.76 1.36
CA GLN A 28 4.07 9.41 0.91
C GLN A 28 3.20 8.35 1.61
N LEU A 29 2.72 8.59 2.83
CA LEU A 29 1.83 7.66 3.55
C LEU A 29 0.49 7.43 2.83
N TYR A 30 0.01 8.40 2.06
CA TYR A 30 -1.22 8.26 1.26
C TYR A 30 -1.03 7.37 0.02
N PHE A 31 0.22 7.16 -0.43
CA PHE A 31 0.53 6.38 -1.62
C PHE A 31 1.26 5.06 -1.31
N SER A 32 1.95 5.01 -0.16
CA SER A 32 2.70 3.87 0.34
C SER A 32 2.47 3.76 1.84
N PRO A 33 1.28 3.30 2.27
CA PRO A 33 0.95 3.16 3.69
C PRO A 33 1.79 2.10 4.40
N PHE A 34 2.45 1.21 3.65
CA PHE A 34 3.34 0.17 4.17
C PHE A 34 4.81 0.54 3.99
N ASN A 35 5.63 0.09 4.93
CA ASN A 35 7.07 0.33 4.91
C ASN A 35 7.72 -0.48 3.78
N PHE A 36 8.36 0.23 2.85
CA PHE A 36 9.11 -0.38 1.76
C PHE A 36 10.24 -1.31 2.24
N MET A 37 10.83 -1.03 3.42
CA MET A 37 11.92 -1.81 4.00
C MET A 37 11.46 -3.11 4.68
N ASP A 38 10.17 -3.26 4.97
CA ASP A 38 9.59 -4.52 5.46
C ASP A 38 8.42 -4.96 4.58
N PRO A 39 8.71 -5.34 3.33
CA PRO A 39 7.65 -5.60 2.38
C PRO A 39 7.05 -7.01 2.56
N VAL A 40 7.67 -7.85 3.41
CA VAL A 40 7.18 -9.20 3.78
C VAL A 40 5.90 -9.08 4.61
N LEU A 41 5.72 -8.00 5.37
CA LEU A 41 4.50 -7.76 6.15
C LEU A 41 3.22 -7.80 5.30
N ASN A 42 3.30 -7.43 4.01
CA ASN A 42 2.17 -7.47 3.10
C ASN A 42 1.67 -8.90 2.79
N PHE A 43 2.49 -9.91 3.05
CA PHE A 43 2.28 -11.30 2.63
C PHE A 43 2.17 -12.28 3.82
N LYS A 44 2.32 -11.80 5.05
CA LYS A 44 2.12 -12.59 6.27
C LYS A 44 0.63 -12.84 6.53
N SER A 45 0.31 -13.87 7.33
CA SER A 45 -1.07 -14.14 7.73
C SER A 45 -1.68 -13.00 8.56
N ASP A 46 -3.02 -12.98 8.62
CA ASP A 46 -3.79 -12.14 9.54
C ASP A 46 -3.67 -10.62 9.32
N GLY A 47 -3.46 -10.19 8.07
CA GLY A 47 -3.20 -8.79 7.72
C GLY A 47 -4.42 -7.85 7.70
N LYS A 48 -5.59 -8.29 8.17
CA LYS A 48 -6.85 -7.52 8.06
C LYS A 48 -6.79 -6.18 8.78
N LYS A 49 -6.23 -6.17 10.00
CA LYS A 49 -6.13 -4.98 10.83
C LYS A 49 -5.22 -3.92 10.19
N GLU A 50 -4.08 -4.36 9.68
CA GLU A 50 -3.10 -3.53 8.99
C GLU A 50 -3.66 -3.02 7.66
N PHE A 51 -4.38 -3.86 6.92
CA PHE A 51 -5.08 -3.48 5.69
C PHE A 51 -6.13 -2.39 5.94
N ASP A 52 -7.00 -2.56 6.94
CA ASP A 52 -8.04 -1.57 7.26
C ASP A 52 -7.43 -0.22 7.64
N LYS A 53 -6.35 -0.25 8.43
CA LYS A 53 -5.60 0.96 8.80
C LYS A 53 -5.03 1.66 7.56
N ALA A 54 -4.46 0.91 6.63
CA ALA A 54 -3.90 1.44 5.39
C ALA A 54 -4.99 1.99 4.46
N LEU A 55 -6.09 1.27 4.29
CA LEU A 55 -7.16 1.65 3.36
C LEU A 55 -7.86 2.96 3.77
N ASN A 56 -7.99 3.22 5.06
CA ASN A 56 -8.62 4.46 5.56
C ASN A 56 -7.85 5.73 5.20
N VAL A 57 -6.57 5.63 4.86
CA VAL A 57 -5.69 6.79 4.66
C VAL A 57 -5.01 6.81 3.30
N SER A 58 -5.07 5.71 2.53
CA SER A 58 -4.31 5.59 1.28
C SER A 58 -5.21 5.58 0.05
N TYR A 59 -4.73 6.24 -1.01
CA TYR A 59 -5.34 6.19 -2.33
C TYR A 59 -4.80 5.03 -3.18
N ALA A 60 -3.60 4.55 -2.86
CA ALA A 60 -2.94 3.47 -3.57
C ALA A 60 -2.13 2.59 -2.61
N ILE A 61 -1.98 1.32 -2.98
CA ILE A 61 -1.18 0.35 -2.24
C ILE A 61 -0.24 -0.35 -3.20
N HIS A 62 1.07 -0.21 -2.98
CA HIS A 62 2.11 -0.83 -3.81
C HIS A 62 2.79 -1.98 -3.06
N MET A 63 2.48 -3.22 -3.45
CA MET A 63 2.94 -4.42 -2.73
C MET A 63 4.05 -5.19 -3.45
N TYR A 64 4.02 -5.23 -4.78
CA TYR A 64 5.02 -5.93 -5.58
C TYR A 64 6.12 -4.98 -6.05
N ASN A 65 7.38 -5.34 -5.77
CA ASN A 65 8.56 -4.59 -6.20
C ASN A 65 9.76 -5.54 -6.37
N LYS A 66 10.93 -4.99 -6.71
CA LYS A 66 12.16 -5.77 -6.91
C LYS A 66 12.55 -6.65 -5.71
N ILE A 67 12.22 -6.23 -4.49
CA ILE A 67 12.53 -6.93 -3.24
C ILE A 67 11.54 -8.09 -3.02
N THR A 68 10.26 -7.92 -3.34
CA THR A 68 9.21 -8.92 -3.11
C THR A 68 9.00 -9.90 -4.25
N ARG A 69 9.81 -9.83 -5.32
CA ARG A 69 9.67 -10.69 -6.50
C ARG A 69 9.73 -12.20 -6.22
N TRP A 70 10.28 -12.60 -5.08
CA TRP A 70 10.41 -13.99 -4.65
C TRP A 70 9.51 -14.32 -3.44
N THR A 71 8.69 -13.36 -2.99
CA THR A 71 7.80 -13.59 -1.87
C THR A 71 6.64 -14.46 -2.32
N VAL A 72 6.48 -15.60 -1.66
CA VAL A 72 5.35 -16.50 -1.89
C VAL A 72 4.11 -15.93 -1.20
N VAL A 73 3.01 -15.89 -1.94
CA VAL A 73 1.69 -15.59 -1.40
C VAL A 73 0.96 -16.89 -1.15
N GLN A 74 0.70 -17.20 0.11
CA GLN A 74 -0.11 -18.37 0.45
C GLN A 74 -1.60 -18.02 0.41
N VAL A 75 -2.38 -18.85 -0.28
CA VAL A 75 -3.84 -18.69 -0.39
C VAL A 75 -4.50 -19.01 0.94
N GLY A 76 -5.48 -18.21 1.34
CA GLY A 76 -6.25 -18.41 2.57
C GLY A 76 -5.57 -17.88 3.83
N TRP A 77 -4.39 -17.29 3.75
CA TRP A 77 -3.70 -16.68 4.89
C TRP A 77 -4.31 -15.35 5.31
N ASN A 78 -5.19 -14.77 4.50
CA ASN A 78 -5.75 -13.44 4.74
C ASN A 78 -4.65 -12.40 4.94
N SER A 79 -3.60 -12.50 4.12
CA SER A 79 -2.56 -11.47 4.05
C SER A 79 -3.12 -10.15 3.56
N ILE A 80 -2.40 -9.06 3.80
CA ILE A 80 -2.78 -7.73 3.30
C ILE A 80 -2.97 -7.79 1.77
N TYR A 81 -2.08 -8.49 1.07
CA TYR A 81 -2.19 -8.73 -0.36
C TYR A 81 -3.46 -9.48 -0.74
N GLU A 82 -3.74 -10.61 -0.09
CA GLU A 82 -4.92 -11.41 -0.39
C GLU A 82 -6.21 -10.63 -0.16
N ILE A 83 -6.29 -9.88 0.94
CA ILE A 83 -7.45 -9.04 1.26
C ILE A 83 -7.61 -7.94 0.21
N ALA A 84 -6.52 -7.26 -0.17
CA ALA A 84 -6.55 -6.24 -1.22
C ALA A 84 -7.00 -6.83 -2.57
N ALA A 85 -6.45 -7.98 -2.95
CA ALA A 85 -6.77 -8.65 -4.21
C ALA A 85 -8.23 -9.11 -4.25
N LYS A 86 -8.78 -9.64 -3.15
CA LYS A 86 -10.20 -9.98 -3.04
C LYS A 86 -11.11 -8.76 -3.12
N ASN A 87 -10.72 -7.63 -2.53
CA ASN A 87 -11.53 -6.41 -2.52
C ASN A 87 -11.52 -5.68 -3.86
N PHE A 88 -10.36 -5.57 -4.52
CA PHE A 88 -10.19 -4.72 -5.71
C PHE A 88 -10.10 -5.50 -7.03
N CYS A 89 -9.64 -6.75 -6.99
CA CYS A 89 -9.44 -7.59 -8.17
C CYS A 89 -10.06 -9.01 -8.00
N PRO A 90 -11.33 -9.14 -7.57
CA PRO A 90 -11.91 -10.41 -7.13
C PRO A 90 -11.88 -11.51 -8.18
N LEU A 91 -12.16 -11.16 -9.45
CA LEU A 91 -12.15 -12.13 -10.55
C LEU A 91 -10.74 -12.67 -10.82
N THR A 92 -9.75 -11.78 -10.88
CA THR A 92 -8.35 -12.15 -11.09
C THR A 92 -7.85 -13.04 -9.95
N TYR A 93 -8.12 -12.65 -8.71
CA TYR A 93 -7.72 -13.43 -7.54
C TYR A 93 -8.37 -14.82 -7.55
N SER A 94 -9.69 -14.88 -7.77
CA SER A 94 -10.42 -16.15 -7.82
C SER A 94 -9.91 -17.10 -8.91
N ARG A 95 -9.55 -16.57 -10.09
CA ARG A 95 -8.98 -17.38 -11.18
C ARG A 95 -7.57 -17.87 -10.84
N ALA A 96 -6.72 -17.02 -10.27
CA ALA A 96 -5.38 -17.40 -9.85
C ALA A 96 -5.42 -18.47 -8.76
N SER A 97 -6.29 -18.31 -7.76
CA SER A 97 -6.39 -19.20 -6.59
C SER A 97 -7.15 -20.50 -6.84
N MET A 98 -7.78 -20.69 -8.00
CA MET A 98 -8.67 -21.83 -8.24
C MET A 98 -7.95 -23.19 -8.20
N HIS A 99 -6.68 -23.20 -8.61
CA HIS A 99 -5.88 -24.42 -8.77
C HIS A 99 -4.48 -24.27 -8.15
N SER A 100 -4.30 -23.31 -7.24
CA SER A 100 -3.03 -23.09 -6.58
C SER A 100 -3.22 -22.70 -5.13
N ASP A 101 -2.41 -23.29 -4.27
CA ASP A 101 -2.34 -22.96 -2.85
C ASP A 101 -1.32 -21.82 -2.58
N PHE A 102 -0.53 -21.45 -3.60
CA PHE A 102 0.49 -20.42 -3.53
C PHE A 102 0.69 -19.68 -4.87
N PHE A 103 1.17 -18.43 -4.83
CA PHE A 103 1.63 -17.66 -6.00
C PHE A 103 3.02 -17.09 -5.76
#